data_AF-A0A7Y2CV44-F1
#
_entry.id   AF-A0A7Y2CV44-F1
#
_cell.length_a   1.000
_cell.length_b   1.000
_cell.length_c   1.000
_cell.angle_alpha   90.00
_cell.angle_beta   90.00
_cell.angle_gamma   90.00
#
_symmetry.space_group_name_H-M   'P 1'
#
loop_
_entity.id
_entity.type
_entity.pdbx_description
1 polymer ?
#
loop_
_entity_poly.entity_id
_entity_poly.type
_entity_poly.pdbx_seq_one_letter_code
_entity_poly.pdbx_strand_id
1 'polypeptide(L)'
;MKGLVLMVSTIFLVAGTQIILNLQPEAEITVEALSHFELNELGWTTAPSTGLKVVGVGELVYLSGTDTEGEDVTSYAWSITPAPASSATLDSAGTMWNTFRPDVQGDYTINLTVTTASGSSDASIVITAATYAGVEAGQCGTCHFNTKNTWEQTGHADMFTLAIDGLKSSHYNENCIECHTVGYNTDVTAVNGGFDDVQAALGWVFPADTAGNVVPGANWADMVANYPDLAAKANIQCEACHGPASQHSPFNPDGNARLGVSLDEGVCGRCHEEEPYHRRNIQWKESAHNLGGSFARGV
;
A
#
# COMPACT_ATOMS: atom_id res chain seq x y z
N MET A 1 79.83 -32.90 27.28
CA MET A 1 78.35 -32.86 27.36
C MET A 1 77.89 -31.43 27.55
N LYS A 2 77.26 -30.85 26.53
CA LYS A 2 76.27 -29.76 26.56
C LYS A 2 75.84 -29.58 25.11
N GLY A 3 74.73 -30.21 24.73
CA GLY A 3 74.16 -30.13 23.38
C GLY A 3 73.38 -28.83 23.21
N LEU A 4 73.66 -28.12 22.12
CA LEU A 4 72.92 -26.95 21.69
C LEU A 4 71.83 -27.41 20.71
N VAL A 5 70.57 -27.27 21.10
CA VAL A 5 69.42 -27.58 20.23
C VAL A 5 69.12 -26.35 19.38
N LEU A 6 69.28 -26.46 18.06
CA LEU A 6 68.89 -25.43 17.10
C LEU A 6 67.41 -25.65 16.72
N MET A 7 66.52 -24.77 17.16
CA MET A 7 65.14 -24.72 16.67
C MET A 7 65.11 -24.02 15.30
N VAL A 8 64.76 -24.78 14.26
CA VAL A 8 64.46 -24.21 12.94
C VAL A 8 62.99 -23.79 12.95
N SER A 9 62.73 -22.48 13.02
CA SER A 9 61.39 -21.93 12.88
C SER A 9 61.02 -21.90 11.40
N THR A 10 60.04 -22.71 11.01
CA THR A 10 59.52 -22.73 9.63
C THR A 10 58.37 -21.73 9.58
N ILE A 11 58.59 -20.57 8.98
CA ILE A 11 57.55 -19.57 8.73
C ILE A 11 56.73 -20.06 7.54
N PHE A 12 55.53 -20.57 7.79
CA PHE A 12 54.52 -20.78 6.75
C PHE A 12 53.90 -19.42 6.41
N LEU A 13 54.22 -18.88 5.23
CA LEU A 13 53.44 -17.80 4.63
C LEU A 13 52.09 -18.37 4.20
N VAL A 14 51.04 -18.12 4.97
CA VAL A 14 49.66 -18.32 4.49
C VAL A 14 49.35 -17.14 3.59
N ALA A 15 49.45 -17.34 2.27
CA ALA A 15 48.87 -16.41 1.31
C ALA A 15 47.34 -16.46 1.52
N GLY A 16 46.80 -15.53 2.29
CA GLY A 16 45.37 -15.35 2.43
C GLY A 16 44.81 -14.95 1.07
N THR A 17 44.11 -15.86 0.41
CA THR A 17 43.27 -15.51 -0.73
C THR A 17 42.23 -14.52 -0.21
N GLN A 18 42.40 -13.24 -0.48
CA GLN A 18 41.32 -12.28 -0.29
C GLN A 18 40.19 -12.72 -1.21
N ILE A 19 39.12 -13.25 -0.62
CA ILE A 19 37.83 -13.34 -1.31
C ILE A 19 37.39 -11.89 -1.46
N ILE A 20 37.68 -11.30 -2.61
CA ILE A 20 37.03 -10.06 -3.02
C ILE A 20 35.59 -10.49 -3.30
N LEU A 21 34.69 -10.27 -2.34
CA LEU A 21 33.26 -10.27 -2.63
C LEU A 21 33.06 -9.11 -3.62
N ASN A 22 32.87 -9.46 -4.88
CA ASN A 22 32.45 -8.50 -5.89
C ASN A 22 30.95 -8.30 -5.69
N LEU A 23 30.57 -7.52 -4.69
CA LEU A 23 29.19 -7.05 -4.56
C LEU A 23 28.89 -6.27 -5.84
N GLN A 24 27.80 -6.64 -6.49
CA GLN A 24 27.22 -5.94 -7.62
C GLN A 24 25.88 -5.40 -7.12
N PRO A 25 25.42 -4.25 -7.62
CA PRO A 25 24.16 -3.72 -7.13
C PRO A 25 23.01 -4.67 -7.42
N GLU A 26 22.02 -4.64 -6.56
CA GLU A 26 20.74 -5.32 -6.70
C GLU A 26 19.63 -4.27 -6.57
N ALA A 27 19.07 -3.88 -7.72
CA ALA A 27 18.00 -2.90 -7.78
C ALA A 27 16.73 -3.48 -7.14
N GLU A 28 16.04 -2.66 -6.36
CA GLU A 28 14.69 -2.95 -5.88
C GLU A 28 13.75 -1.78 -6.18
N ILE A 29 12.51 -2.11 -6.58
CA ILE A 29 11.42 -1.14 -6.69
C ILE A 29 10.42 -1.44 -5.58
N THR A 30 10.21 -0.46 -4.70
CA THR A 30 9.20 -0.51 -3.65
C THR A 30 8.00 0.32 -4.07
N VAL A 31 6.80 -0.25 -3.90
CA VAL A 31 5.56 0.54 -3.93
C VAL A 31 5.32 1.01 -2.52
N GLU A 32 5.42 2.31 -2.32
CA GLU A 32 5.54 2.89 -1.00
C GLU A 32 4.17 3.03 -0.35
N ALA A 33 4.04 2.46 0.86
CA ALA A 33 2.91 2.71 1.72
C ALA A 33 3.16 3.99 2.49
N LEU A 34 2.26 4.96 2.35
CA LEU A 34 2.39 6.27 2.97
C LEU A 34 1.08 6.61 3.66
N SER A 35 1.13 6.70 4.98
CA SER A 35 0.01 7.15 5.80
C SER A 35 -0.20 8.66 5.75
N HIS A 36 -1.33 9.12 6.29
CA HIS A 36 -1.59 10.53 6.51
C HIS A 36 -0.49 11.22 7.33
N PHE A 37 -0.02 10.55 8.39
CA PHE A 37 1.05 11.06 9.23
C PHE A 37 2.37 11.22 8.46
N GLU A 38 2.78 10.19 7.71
CA GLU A 38 4.02 10.23 6.93
C GLU A 38 3.98 11.28 5.82
N LEU A 39 2.85 11.39 5.11
CA LEU A 39 2.66 12.43 4.10
C LEU A 39 2.77 13.82 4.71
N ASN A 40 2.18 14.03 5.89
CA ASN A 40 2.30 15.30 6.61
C ASN A 40 3.74 15.61 7.04
N GLU A 41 4.49 14.62 7.54
CA GLU A 41 5.92 14.78 7.88
C GLU A 41 6.78 15.11 6.65
N LEU A 42 6.42 14.57 5.48
CA LEU A 42 7.03 14.90 4.19
C LEU A 42 6.58 16.26 3.62
N GLY A 43 5.56 16.89 4.23
CA GLY A 43 4.96 18.13 3.74
C GLY A 43 4.14 17.94 2.46
N TRP A 44 3.65 16.73 2.20
CA TRP A 44 2.82 16.40 1.04
C TRP A 44 1.34 16.44 1.40
N THR A 45 0.51 16.93 0.47
CA THR A 45 -0.95 17.05 0.65
C THR A 45 -1.72 16.09 -0.27
N THR A 46 -1.07 15.01 -0.66
CA THR A 46 -1.60 13.98 -1.56
C THR A 46 -2.32 12.88 -0.77
N ALA A 47 -3.03 11.98 -1.46
CA ALA A 47 -3.74 10.88 -0.81
C ALA A 47 -2.78 9.81 -0.26
N PRO A 48 -3.13 9.13 0.85
CA PRO A 48 -2.34 8.03 1.41
C PRO A 48 -2.33 6.81 0.49
N SER A 49 -1.29 5.98 0.63
CA SER A 49 -1.07 4.76 -0.14
C SER A 49 -0.94 3.55 0.78
N THR A 50 -1.47 2.41 0.35
CA THR A 50 -1.34 1.12 1.05
C THR A 50 -0.05 0.37 0.69
N GLY A 51 0.71 0.83 -0.31
CA GLY A 51 1.89 0.12 -0.83
C GLY A 51 1.55 -1.13 -1.66
N LEU A 52 0.27 -1.36 -1.96
CA LEU A 52 -0.15 -2.52 -2.76
C LEU A 52 0.19 -2.32 -4.24
N LYS A 53 0.44 -3.43 -4.93
CA LYS A 53 0.63 -3.47 -6.39
C LYS A 53 -0.70 -3.54 -7.17
N VAL A 54 -1.84 -3.50 -6.48
CA VAL A 54 -3.17 -3.42 -7.08
C VAL A 54 -3.83 -2.15 -6.56
N VAL A 55 -4.11 -1.21 -7.45
CA VAL A 55 -4.44 0.19 -7.12
C VAL A 55 -5.66 0.67 -7.89
N GLY A 56 -6.35 1.69 -7.37
CA GLY A 56 -7.48 2.33 -8.04
C GLY A 56 -7.03 3.10 -9.26
N VAL A 57 -7.83 3.07 -10.33
CA VAL A 57 -7.66 3.99 -11.46
C VAL A 57 -7.62 5.44 -10.95
N GLY A 58 -6.60 6.17 -11.37
CA GLY A 58 -6.37 7.57 -11.02
C GLY A 58 -5.76 7.82 -9.65
N GLU A 59 -5.64 6.80 -8.79
CA GLU A 59 -4.97 6.95 -7.49
C GLU A 59 -3.47 7.21 -7.70
N LEU A 60 -2.90 8.06 -6.83
CA LEU A 60 -1.46 8.33 -6.87
C LEU A 60 -0.70 7.13 -6.33
N VAL A 61 0.25 6.63 -7.12
CA VAL A 61 1.18 5.59 -6.71
C VAL A 61 2.53 6.22 -6.41
N TYR A 62 3.11 5.85 -5.27
CA TYR A 62 4.45 6.26 -4.86
C TYR A 62 5.42 5.10 -5.04
N LEU A 63 6.57 5.40 -5.61
CA LEU A 63 7.61 4.43 -5.89
C LEU A 63 8.93 4.95 -5.34
N SER A 64 9.73 4.05 -4.80
CA SER A 64 11.13 4.30 -4.53
C SER A 64 12.00 3.21 -5.16
N GLY A 65 13.22 3.61 -5.51
CA GLY A 65 14.26 2.73 -6.03
C GLY A 65 15.43 2.68 -5.08
N THR A 66 15.92 1.48 -4.77
CA THR A 66 17.07 1.29 -3.86
C THR A 66 18.05 0.28 -4.43
N ASP A 67 19.26 0.25 -3.85
CA ASP A 67 20.19 -0.86 -3.97
C ASP A 67 20.18 -1.67 -2.67
N THR A 68 19.78 -2.95 -2.74
CA THR A 68 19.64 -3.79 -1.55
C THR A 68 20.98 -4.27 -0.98
N GLU A 69 22.05 -4.15 -1.76
CA GLU A 69 23.42 -4.42 -1.31
C GLU A 69 24.05 -3.24 -0.54
N GLY A 70 23.36 -2.09 -0.50
CA GLY A 70 23.70 -0.95 0.34
C GLY A 70 24.78 -0.03 -0.23
N GLU A 71 25.06 -0.11 -1.54
CA GLU A 71 25.91 0.86 -2.21
C GLU A 71 25.18 2.18 -2.47
N ASP A 72 25.94 3.28 -2.49
CA ASP A 72 25.41 4.58 -2.87
C ASP A 72 25.00 4.58 -4.36
N VAL A 73 23.71 4.78 -4.61
CA VAL A 73 23.19 4.93 -5.97
C VAL A 73 23.56 6.31 -6.53
N THR A 74 24.25 6.31 -7.66
CA THR A 74 24.73 7.51 -8.35
C THR A 74 23.79 7.99 -9.46
N SER A 75 22.98 7.09 -10.02
CA SER A 75 21.93 7.46 -10.99
C SER A 75 20.77 6.48 -11.00
N TYR A 76 19.60 6.99 -11.38
CA TYR A 76 18.37 6.25 -11.59
C TYR A 76 17.95 6.41 -13.05
N ALA A 77 17.39 5.36 -13.65
CA ALA A 77 16.70 5.43 -14.92
C ALA A 77 15.38 4.66 -14.83
N TRP A 78 14.29 5.41 -14.70
CA TRP A 78 12.95 4.83 -14.65
C TRP A 78 12.29 4.80 -16.04
N SER A 79 11.46 3.79 -16.27
CA SER A 79 10.54 3.75 -17.40
C SER A 79 9.24 3.05 -17.04
N ILE A 80 8.17 3.42 -17.75
CA ILE A 80 6.85 2.82 -17.62
C ILE A 80 6.39 2.32 -18.97
N THR A 81 5.94 1.07 -19.02
CA THR A 81 5.15 0.53 -20.12
C THR A 81 3.70 0.49 -19.63
N PRO A 82 2.86 1.45 -20.06
CA PRO A 82 1.53 1.58 -19.52
C PRO A 82 0.55 0.60 -20.20
N ALA A 83 -0.61 0.41 -19.58
CA ALA A 83 -1.67 -0.43 -20.13
C ALA A 83 -2.13 0.08 -21.52
N PRO A 84 -2.70 -0.79 -22.39
CA PRO A 84 -3.23 -0.35 -23.68
C PRO A 84 -4.23 0.82 -23.52
N ALA A 85 -4.09 1.84 -24.38
CA ALA A 85 -4.86 3.08 -24.37
C ALA A 85 -4.61 4.04 -23.18
N SER A 86 -3.70 3.68 -22.27
CA SER A 86 -3.22 4.59 -21.23
C SER A 86 -2.32 5.69 -21.80
N SER A 87 -2.30 6.83 -21.12
CA SER A 87 -1.37 7.94 -21.31
C SER A 87 -0.52 8.24 -20.07
N ALA A 88 -0.55 7.35 -19.06
CA ALA A 88 0.16 7.54 -17.80
C ALA A 88 1.67 7.65 -18.00
N THR A 89 2.27 8.58 -17.26
CA THR A 89 3.73 8.79 -17.22
C THR A 89 4.20 8.89 -15.78
N LEU A 90 5.45 8.51 -15.56
CA LEU A 90 6.19 8.78 -14.33
C LEU A 90 6.49 10.28 -14.21
N ASP A 91 6.51 10.81 -13.00
CA ASP A 91 6.75 12.25 -12.71
C ASP A 91 8.21 12.68 -12.98
N SER A 92 9.13 11.74 -12.83
CA SER A 92 10.56 11.88 -13.03
C SER A 92 11.11 10.64 -13.73
N ALA A 93 12.35 10.70 -14.19
CA ALA A 93 13.07 9.52 -14.68
C ALA A 93 14.42 9.29 -13.98
N GLY A 94 14.87 10.24 -13.14
CA GLY A 94 16.25 10.31 -12.64
C GLY A 94 16.40 10.48 -11.14
N THR A 95 15.33 10.30 -10.38
CA THR A 95 15.29 10.46 -8.92
C THR A 95 15.00 9.14 -8.24
N MET A 96 15.38 9.02 -6.96
CA MET A 96 15.08 7.86 -6.12
C MET A 96 13.57 7.65 -5.97
N TRP A 97 12.85 8.75 -5.70
CA TRP A 97 11.40 8.78 -5.62
C TRP A 97 10.78 9.05 -6.98
N ASN A 98 9.65 8.39 -7.22
CA ASN A 98 8.83 8.59 -8.40
C ASN A 98 7.35 8.46 -8.05
N THR A 99 6.49 9.11 -8.82
CA THR A 99 5.05 8.93 -8.74
C THR A 99 4.41 8.81 -10.11
N PHE A 100 3.30 8.09 -10.19
CA PHE A 100 2.43 8.10 -11.37
C PHE A 100 0.98 7.82 -11.00
N ARG A 101 0.08 8.06 -11.93
CA ARG A 101 -1.35 7.73 -11.82
C ARG A 101 -1.76 6.83 -12.97
N PRO A 102 -2.23 5.60 -12.73
CA PRO A 102 -2.78 4.77 -13.78
C PRO A 102 -4.14 5.33 -14.23
N ASP A 103 -4.27 5.75 -15.48
CA ASP A 103 -5.48 6.42 -15.99
C ASP A 103 -6.52 5.47 -16.60
N VAL A 104 -6.19 4.18 -16.77
CA VAL A 104 -7.11 3.14 -17.29
C VAL A 104 -6.90 1.82 -16.55
N GLN A 105 -7.89 0.94 -16.56
CA GLN A 105 -7.72 -0.42 -15.99
C GLN A 105 -6.72 -1.23 -16.82
N GLY A 106 -5.84 -1.97 -16.14
CA GLY A 106 -4.85 -2.83 -16.77
C GLY A 106 -3.51 -2.83 -16.05
N ASP A 107 -2.53 -3.48 -16.67
CA ASP A 107 -1.21 -3.66 -16.09
C ASP A 107 -0.24 -2.55 -16.57
N TYR A 108 0.54 -2.03 -15.63
CA TYR A 108 1.58 -1.04 -15.81
C TYR A 108 2.90 -1.68 -15.40
N THR A 109 3.81 -1.90 -16.35
CA THR A 109 5.15 -2.43 -16.04
C THR A 109 6.08 -1.28 -15.75
N ILE A 110 6.58 -1.20 -14.51
CA ILE A 110 7.57 -0.23 -14.09
C ILE A 110 8.93 -0.90 -14.15
N ASN A 111 9.89 -0.27 -14.82
CA ASN A 111 11.28 -0.71 -14.83
C ASN A 111 12.17 0.37 -14.25
N LEU A 112 13.19 -0.05 -13.52
CA LEU A 112 14.22 0.78 -12.92
C LEU A 112 15.57 0.20 -13.27
N THR A 113 16.51 1.05 -13.68
CA THR A 113 17.95 0.76 -13.60
C THR A 113 18.57 1.65 -12.53
N VAL A 114 19.26 1.06 -11.56
CA VAL A 114 20.13 1.78 -10.60
C VAL A 114 21.57 1.63 -11.04
N THR A 115 22.37 2.69 -10.92
CA THR A 115 23.82 2.65 -11.17
C THR A 115 24.57 3.07 -9.90
N THR A 116 25.49 2.23 -9.45
CA THR A 116 26.37 2.47 -8.30
C THR A 116 27.83 2.57 -8.75
N ALA A 117 28.77 2.64 -7.80
CA ALA A 117 30.19 2.65 -8.13
C ALA A 117 30.68 1.30 -8.69
N SER A 118 30.03 0.18 -8.35
CA SER A 118 30.45 -1.16 -8.75
C SER A 118 29.76 -1.69 -10.02
N GLY A 119 28.68 -1.05 -10.48
CA GLY A 119 27.98 -1.45 -11.70
C GLY A 119 26.57 -0.86 -11.82
N SER A 120 25.72 -1.55 -12.59
CA SER A 120 24.29 -1.22 -12.73
C SER A 120 23.45 -2.47 -12.56
N SER A 121 22.22 -2.29 -12.08
CA SER A 121 21.25 -3.36 -11.85
C SER A 121 19.86 -2.93 -12.28
N ASP A 122 19.07 -3.88 -12.77
CA ASP A 122 17.71 -3.65 -13.26
C ASP A 122 16.69 -4.32 -12.37
N ALA A 123 15.56 -3.64 -12.14
CA ALA A 123 14.39 -4.16 -11.46
C ALA A 123 13.13 -3.91 -12.30
N SER A 124 12.14 -4.80 -12.16
CA SER A 124 10.86 -4.67 -12.84
C SER A 124 9.72 -5.15 -11.94
N ILE A 125 8.65 -4.36 -11.86
CA ILE A 125 7.41 -4.74 -11.18
C ILE A 125 6.21 -4.47 -12.09
N VAL A 126 5.11 -5.17 -11.82
CA VAL A 126 3.82 -4.92 -12.46
C VAL A 126 2.86 -4.37 -11.42
N ILE A 127 2.19 -3.27 -11.78
CA ILE A 127 1.12 -2.66 -11.01
C ILE A 127 -0.17 -2.81 -11.81
N THR A 128 -1.20 -3.37 -11.19
CA THR A 128 -2.51 -3.58 -11.81
C THR A 128 -3.46 -2.48 -11.35
N ALA A 129 -3.97 -1.69 -12.29
CA ALA A 129 -5.02 -0.71 -12.05
C ALA A 129 -6.39 -1.35 -12.23
N ALA A 130 -7.27 -1.14 -11.26
CA ALA A 130 -8.61 -1.72 -11.21
C ALA A 130 -9.62 -0.72 -10.59
N THR A 131 -10.88 -1.12 -10.53
CA THR A 131 -11.96 -0.35 -9.90
C THR A 131 -12.49 -1.11 -8.68
N TYR A 132 -12.91 -0.39 -7.65
CA TYR A 132 -13.49 -0.98 -6.44
C TYR A 132 -14.86 -1.56 -6.78
N ALA A 133 -15.05 -2.85 -6.51
CA ALA A 133 -16.32 -3.54 -6.71
C ALA A 133 -17.16 -3.55 -5.43
N GLY A 134 -16.53 -3.68 -4.27
CA GLY A 134 -17.16 -3.99 -3.00
C GLY A 134 -17.53 -5.48 -2.85
N VAL A 135 -17.73 -5.94 -1.61
CA VAL A 135 -17.86 -7.36 -1.24
C VAL A 135 -18.99 -8.06 -1.97
N GLU A 136 -20.16 -7.41 -2.05
CA GLU A 136 -21.37 -8.01 -2.61
C GLU A 136 -21.34 -8.02 -4.15
N ALA A 137 -21.06 -6.88 -4.78
CA ALA A 137 -20.99 -6.78 -6.25
C ALA A 137 -19.76 -7.52 -6.81
N GLY A 138 -18.64 -7.55 -6.08
CA GLY A 138 -17.46 -8.37 -6.38
C GLY A 138 -17.66 -9.85 -6.09
N GLN A 139 -18.80 -10.25 -5.51
CA GLN A 139 -19.17 -11.63 -5.22
C GLN A 139 -18.12 -12.40 -4.39
N CYS A 140 -17.37 -11.71 -3.51
CA CYS A 140 -16.23 -12.29 -2.80
C CYS A 140 -16.64 -13.53 -2.01
N GLY A 141 -17.84 -13.53 -1.41
CA GLY A 141 -18.39 -14.64 -0.64
C GLY A 141 -18.66 -15.93 -1.42
N THR A 142 -18.77 -15.85 -2.75
CA THR A 142 -19.03 -17.03 -3.61
C THR A 142 -17.83 -17.99 -3.59
N CYS A 143 -16.61 -17.45 -3.62
CA CYS A 143 -15.38 -18.23 -3.58
C CYS A 143 -14.70 -18.19 -2.21
N HIS A 144 -14.79 -17.06 -1.50
CA HIS A 144 -14.12 -16.82 -0.22
C HIS A 144 -15.11 -16.80 0.96
N PHE A 145 -16.05 -17.75 0.99
CA PHE A 145 -17.10 -17.83 2.01
C PHE A 145 -16.56 -17.76 3.45
N ASN A 146 -15.56 -18.58 3.78
CA ASN A 146 -15.00 -18.60 5.14
C ASN A 146 -14.35 -17.26 5.51
N THR A 147 -13.59 -16.66 4.59
CA THR A 147 -12.93 -15.38 4.80
C THR A 147 -13.96 -14.26 4.99
N LYS A 148 -15.02 -14.21 4.17
CA LYS A 148 -16.12 -13.26 4.32
C LYS A 148 -16.77 -13.39 5.70
N ASN A 149 -17.13 -14.62 6.10
CA ASN A 149 -17.78 -14.86 7.39
C ASN A 149 -16.90 -14.47 8.59
N THR A 150 -15.57 -14.58 8.47
CA THR A 150 -14.64 -14.09 9.49
C THR A 150 -14.58 -12.56 9.49
N TRP A 151 -14.49 -11.92 8.33
CA TRP A 151 -14.49 -10.46 8.21
C TRP A 151 -15.78 -9.84 8.77
N GLU A 152 -16.95 -10.43 8.51
CA GLU A 152 -18.25 -9.98 9.03
C GLU A 152 -18.34 -9.94 10.56
N GLN A 153 -17.47 -10.68 11.26
CA GLN A 153 -17.41 -10.67 12.73
C GLN A 153 -16.51 -9.58 13.30
N THR A 154 -15.86 -8.79 12.44
CA THR A 154 -14.95 -7.72 12.85
C THR A 154 -15.66 -6.37 12.84
N GLY A 155 -15.15 -5.40 13.61
CA GLY A 155 -15.64 -4.02 13.55
C GLY A 155 -15.44 -3.36 12.18
N HIS A 156 -14.56 -3.90 11.32
CA HIS A 156 -14.39 -3.39 9.96
C HIS A 156 -15.67 -3.54 9.12
N ALA A 157 -16.47 -4.57 9.38
CA ALA A 157 -17.70 -4.83 8.64
C ALA A 157 -18.89 -3.96 9.07
N ASP A 158 -18.79 -3.24 10.20
CA ASP A 158 -19.92 -2.48 10.78
C ASP A 158 -19.60 -1.03 11.16
N MET A 159 -18.34 -0.59 11.05
CA MET A 159 -17.90 0.69 11.60
C MET A 159 -18.67 1.88 11.02
N PHE A 160 -18.77 1.99 9.69
CA PHE A 160 -19.49 3.09 9.04
C PHE A 160 -20.98 2.99 9.30
N THR A 161 -21.58 1.81 9.11
CA THR A 161 -23.00 1.56 9.37
C THR A 161 -23.42 2.07 10.75
N LEU A 162 -22.63 1.76 11.78
CA LEU A 162 -22.91 2.22 13.14
C LEU A 162 -22.55 3.69 13.36
N ALA A 163 -21.49 4.19 12.71
CA ALA A 163 -21.04 5.57 12.87
C ALA A 163 -22.00 6.57 12.25
N ILE A 164 -22.60 6.28 11.08
CA ILE A 164 -23.53 7.21 10.46
C ILE A 164 -24.85 7.33 11.21
N ASP A 165 -25.21 6.33 12.02
CA ASP A 165 -26.35 6.41 12.95
C ASP A 165 -25.99 7.14 14.26
N GLY A 166 -24.75 7.62 14.40
CA GLY A 166 -24.25 8.30 15.60
C GLY A 166 -23.95 7.37 16.76
N LEU A 167 -23.85 6.05 16.53
CA LEU A 167 -23.67 5.04 17.59
C LEU A 167 -22.21 4.84 18.02
N LYS A 168 -21.24 5.36 17.25
CA LYS A 168 -19.81 5.24 17.55
C LYS A 168 -19.22 6.47 18.23
N SER A 169 -19.56 7.66 17.74
CA SER A 169 -19.06 8.94 18.27
C SER A 169 -19.96 10.08 17.82
N SER A 170 -20.19 11.06 18.71
CA SER A 170 -20.84 12.32 18.36
C SER A 170 -19.96 13.27 17.54
N HIS A 171 -18.69 12.91 17.33
CA HIS A 171 -17.72 13.70 16.55
C HIS A 171 -17.41 13.07 15.17
N TYR A 172 -18.11 12.00 14.81
CA TYR A 172 -17.97 11.40 13.49
C TYR A 172 -18.41 12.39 12.42
N ASN A 173 -17.60 12.61 11.39
CA ASN A 173 -17.87 13.58 10.33
C ASN A 173 -17.49 13.00 8.95
N GLU A 174 -17.73 13.75 7.88
CA GLU A 174 -17.50 13.30 6.50
C GLU A 174 -16.04 12.93 6.22
N ASN A 175 -15.06 13.57 6.86
CA ASN A 175 -13.65 13.21 6.68
C ASN A 175 -13.34 11.81 7.25
N CYS A 176 -14.13 11.34 8.22
CA CYS A 176 -13.98 9.99 8.76
C CYS A 176 -14.35 8.90 7.76
N ILE A 177 -15.02 9.22 6.65
CA ILE A 177 -15.49 8.26 5.65
C ILE A 177 -14.31 7.66 4.88
N GLU A 178 -13.20 8.40 4.73
CA GLU A 178 -12.00 7.95 4.03
C GLU A 178 -11.47 6.61 4.56
N CYS A 179 -11.40 6.49 5.88
CA CYS A 179 -10.90 5.29 6.55
C CYS A 179 -11.99 4.22 6.78
N HIS A 180 -13.26 4.58 6.63
CA HIS A 180 -14.39 3.74 7.06
C HIS A 180 -15.27 3.25 5.91
N THR A 181 -14.89 3.50 4.67
CA THR A 181 -15.58 2.99 3.47
C THR A 181 -14.56 2.47 2.47
N VAL A 182 -15.02 1.80 1.41
CA VAL A 182 -14.13 1.24 0.40
C VAL A 182 -13.87 2.23 -0.73
N GLY A 183 -12.60 2.41 -1.08
CA GLY A 183 -12.17 3.17 -2.26
C GLY A 183 -12.39 4.68 -2.17
N TYR A 184 -12.61 5.25 -0.98
CA TYR A 184 -12.82 6.69 -0.84
C TYR A 184 -11.53 7.46 -1.15
N ASN A 185 -11.56 8.29 -2.20
CA ASN A 185 -10.46 9.17 -2.57
C ASN A 185 -10.96 10.39 -3.38
N THR A 186 -11.12 11.53 -2.74
CA THR A 186 -11.69 12.74 -3.35
C THR A 186 -10.80 13.45 -4.39
N ASP A 187 -9.65 12.89 -4.74
CA ASP A 187 -8.84 13.37 -5.85
C ASP A 187 -9.63 13.28 -7.15
N VAL A 188 -9.74 14.40 -7.88
CA VAL A 188 -10.52 14.49 -9.13
C VAL A 188 -10.07 13.52 -10.22
N THR A 189 -8.86 12.96 -10.10
CA THR A 189 -8.35 11.94 -11.02
C THR A 189 -8.75 10.53 -10.63
N ALA A 190 -9.05 10.27 -9.35
CA ALA A 190 -9.30 8.94 -8.77
C ALA A 190 -10.72 8.42 -9.05
N VAL A 191 -11.11 8.37 -10.33
CA VAL A 191 -12.42 7.84 -10.76
C VAL A 191 -12.33 6.32 -10.90
N ASN A 192 -12.58 5.60 -9.81
CA ASN A 192 -12.31 4.16 -9.67
C ASN A 192 -13.47 3.34 -9.09
N GLY A 193 -14.67 3.92 -8.98
CA GLY A 193 -15.86 3.24 -8.46
C GLY A 193 -15.86 3.08 -6.93
N GLY A 194 -15.06 3.89 -6.24
CA GLY A 194 -15.03 3.99 -4.79
C GLY A 194 -16.29 4.62 -4.19
N PHE A 195 -16.34 4.72 -2.87
CA PHE A 195 -17.49 5.30 -2.16
C PHE A 195 -17.74 6.75 -2.60
N ASP A 196 -16.69 7.56 -2.75
CA ASP A 196 -16.78 8.98 -3.12
C ASP A 196 -17.30 9.17 -4.56
N ASP A 197 -16.90 8.32 -5.50
CA ASP A 197 -17.44 8.31 -6.88
C ASP A 197 -18.94 8.05 -6.89
N VAL A 198 -19.39 7.03 -6.15
CA VAL A 198 -20.81 6.67 -6.05
C VAL A 198 -21.59 7.75 -5.29
N GLN A 199 -21.00 8.32 -4.24
CA GLN A 199 -21.57 9.45 -3.50
C GLN A 199 -21.80 10.65 -4.42
N ALA A 200 -20.79 11.05 -5.20
CA ALA A 200 -20.85 12.16 -6.12
C ALA A 200 -21.89 11.92 -7.23
N ALA A 201 -21.93 10.71 -7.80
CA ALA A 201 -22.86 10.34 -8.86
C ALA A 201 -24.33 10.38 -8.39
N LEU A 202 -24.59 9.99 -7.14
CA LEU A 202 -25.94 9.96 -6.56
C LEU A 202 -26.33 11.28 -5.88
N GLY A 203 -25.40 12.22 -5.70
CA GLY A 203 -25.62 13.47 -4.98
C GLY A 203 -25.97 13.24 -3.51
N TRP A 204 -25.48 12.15 -2.91
CA TRP A 204 -25.68 11.89 -1.49
C TRP A 204 -24.88 12.89 -0.65
N VAL A 205 -25.47 13.35 0.43
CA VAL A 205 -24.86 14.33 1.34
C VAL A 205 -24.78 13.70 2.72
N PHE A 206 -23.62 13.80 3.35
CA PHE A 206 -23.40 13.32 4.70
C PHE A 206 -24.40 13.99 5.69
N PRO A 207 -25.11 13.23 6.55
CA PRO A 207 -26.11 13.77 7.47
C PRO A 207 -25.43 14.50 8.64
N ALA A 208 -25.01 15.73 8.39
CA ALA A 208 -24.23 16.54 9.32
C ALA A 208 -25.06 17.63 10.02
N ASP A 209 -24.69 17.96 11.25
CA ASP A 209 -25.12 19.16 11.95
C ASP A 209 -24.38 20.41 11.44
N THR A 210 -24.65 21.57 12.01
CA THR A 210 -23.99 22.82 11.62
C THR A 210 -22.49 22.86 11.94
N ALA A 211 -22.00 21.95 12.77
CA ALA A 211 -20.59 21.78 13.09
C ALA A 211 -19.92 20.67 12.24
N GLY A 212 -20.65 20.05 11.31
CA GLY A 212 -20.16 18.99 10.43
C GLY A 212 -20.17 17.59 11.06
N ASN A 213 -20.68 17.43 12.28
CA ASN A 213 -20.74 16.13 12.94
C ASN A 213 -22.04 15.41 12.59
N VAL A 214 -22.01 14.08 12.60
CA VAL A 214 -23.17 13.24 12.32
C VAL A 214 -24.36 13.61 13.21
N VAL A 215 -25.54 13.75 12.60
CA VAL A 215 -26.81 13.85 13.33
C VAL A 215 -27.31 12.43 13.59
N PRO A 216 -27.41 11.97 14.86
CA PRO A 216 -27.90 10.62 15.17
C PRO A 216 -29.30 10.38 14.61
N GLY A 217 -29.54 9.19 14.07
CA GLY A 217 -30.79 8.88 13.37
C GLY A 217 -30.80 7.48 12.77
N ALA A 218 -31.75 7.23 11.87
CA ALA A 218 -31.84 6.00 11.08
C ALA A 218 -31.13 6.15 9.72
N ASN A 219 -29.99 6.84 9.71
CA ASN A 219 -29.28 7.25 8.50
C ASN A 219 -28.85 6.04 7.65
N TRP A 220 -28.46 4.93 8.28
CA TRP A 220 -28.14 3.69 7.59
C TRP A 220 -29.36 3.09 6.90
N ALA A 221 -30.49 3.00 7.60
CA ALA A 221 -31.73 2.49 7.00
C ALA A 221 -32.18 3.36 5.82
N ASP A 222 -32.06 4.68 5.96
CA ASP A 222 -32.36 5.63 4.88
C ASP A 222 -31.39 5.50 3.70
N MET A 223 -30.09 5.29 3.95
CA MET A 223 -29.10 5.03 2.90
C MET A 223 -29.41 3.74 2.15
N VAL A 224 -29.67 2.63 2.84
CA VAL A 224 -30.01 1.36 2.21
C VAL A 224 -31.29 1.46 1.36
N ALA A 225 -32.29 2.20 1.84
CA ALA A 225 -33.56 2.35 1.13
C ALA A 225 -33.46 3.23 -0.12
N ASN A 226 -32.67 4.30 -0.07
CA ASN A 226 -32.65 5.34 -1.11
C ASN A 226 -31.38 5.33 -1.98
N TYR A 227 -30.29 4.77 -1.46
CA TYR A 227 -28.95 4.76 -2.09
C TYR A 227 -28.27 3.38 -1.94
N PRO A 228 -28.91 2.28 -2.40
CA PRO A 228 -28.39 0.92 -2.20
C PRO A 228 -27.00 0.71 -2.82
N ASP A 229 -26.69 1.37 -3.93
CA ASP A 229 -25.37 1.28 -4.58
C ASP A 229 -24.28 1.95 -3.73
N LEU A 230 -24.61 3.03 -3.02
CA LEU A 230 -23.69 3.67 -2.07
C LEU A 230 -23.53 2.82 -0.81
N ALA A 231 -24.63 2.27 -0.29
CA ALA A 231 -24.61 1.35 0.84
C ALA A 231 -23.74 0.11 0.55
N ALA A 232 -23.67 -0.33 -0.71
CA ALA A 232 -22.80 -1.44 -1.13
C ALA A 232 -21.30 -1.12 -1.04
N LYS A 233 -20.91 0.15 -0.91
CA LYS A 233 -19.52 0.63 -0.69
C LYS A 233 -19.22 0.95 0.77
N ALA A 234 -20.21 0.82 1.66
CA ALA A 234 -20.06 1.15 3.06
C ALA A 234 -19.13 0.17 3.80
N ASN A 235 -18.58 0.63 4.93
CA ASN A 235 -17.70 -0.13 5.81
C ASN A 235 -16.33 -0.44 5.19
N ILE A 236 -15.40 -0.92 6.03
CA ILE A 236 -14.05 -1.28 5.63
C ILE A 236 -14.10 -2.69 5.06
N GLN A 237 -14.17 -2.77 3.74
CA GLN A 237 -14.37 -4.01 3.00
C GLN A 237 -13.04 -4.70 2.65
N CYS A 238 -13.12 -5.85 1.97
CA CYS A 238 -11.94 -6.62 1.55
C CYS A 238 -10.93 -5.75 0.77
N GLU A 239 -11.42 -4.94 -0.16
CA GLU A 239 -10.58 -4.12 -1.05
C GLU A 239 -9.86 -2.98 -0.31
N ALA A 240 -10.24 -2.64 0.93
CA ALA A 240 -9.51 -1.65 1.72
C ALA A 240 -8.10 -2.13 2.11
N CYS A 241 -7.90 -3.45 2.26
CA CYS A 241 -6.59 -4.05 2.55
C CYS A 241 -5.99 -4.79 1.36
N HIS A 242 -6.81 -5.13 0.36
CA HIS A 242 -6.42 -5.97 -0.76
C HIS A 242 -6.40 -5.22 -2.10
N GLY A 243 -6.74 -3.93 -2.11
CA GLY A 243 -6.87 -3.14 -3.32
C GLY A 243 -8.14 -3.50 -4.13
N PRO A 244 -8.44 -2.73 -5.19
CA PRO A 244 -9.63 -2.92 -6.01
C PRO A 244 -9.62 -4.25 -6.77
N ALA A 245 -10.77 -4.93 -6.79
CA ALA A 245 -10.87 -6.32 -7.23
C ALA A 245 -11.55 -6.50 -8.60
N SER A 246 -11.87 -5.45 -9.37
CA SER A 246 -12.54 -5.61 -10.68
C SER A 246 -11.78 -6.48 -11.68
N GLN A 247 -10.46 -6.59 -11.51
CA GLN A 247 -9.59 -7.43 -12.35
C GLN A 247 -9.31 -8.82 -11.73
N HIS A 248 -9.77 -9.06 -10.50
CA HIS A 248 -9.64 -10.35 -9.80
C HIS A 248 -10.77 -11.28 -10.26
N SER A 249 -10.42 -12.33 -11.02
CA SER A 249 -11.40 -13.29 -11.52
C SER A 249 -10.80 -14.69 -11.66
N PRO A 250 -11.52 -15.75 -11.24
CA PRO A 250 -11.08 -17.12 -11.46
C PRO A 250 -11.06 -17.53 -12.94
N PHE A 251 -11.63 -16.70 -13.83
CA PHE A 251 -11.66 -16.94 -15.27
C PHE A 251 -10.54 -16.22 -16.02
N ASN A 252 -9.75 -15.40 -15.34
CA ASN A 252 -8.54 -14.80 -15.87
C ASN A 252 -7.34 -15.67 -15.47
N PRO A 253 -6.49 -16.15 -16.41
CA PRO A 253 -5.31 -16.95 -16.10
C PRO A 253 -4.39 -16.32 -15.05
N ASP A 254 -4.32 -14.99 -15.03
CA ASP A 254 -3.52 -14.21 -14.07
C ASP A 254 -4.38 -13.58 -12.95
N GLY A 255 -5.69 -13.85 -12.93
CA GLY A 255 -6.66 -13.18 -12.05
C GLY A 255 -6.41 -13.40 -10.56
N ASN A 256 -5.80 -14.53 -10.18
CA ASN A 256 -5.41 -14.77 -8.78
C ASN A 256 -4.33 -13.81 -8.29
N ALA A 257 -3.49 -13.26 -9.18
CA ALA A 257 -2.46 -12.29 -8.85
C ALA A 257 -2.96 -10.83 -8.88
N ARG A 258 -4.21 -10.60 -9.32
CA ARG A 258 -4.82 -9.27 -9.47
C ARG A 258 -5.61 -8.84 -8.23
N LEU A 259 -5.14 -9.26 -7.06
CA LEU A 259 -5.60 -8.82 -5.75
C LEU A 259 -4.37 -8.74 -4.83
N GLY A 260 -4.20 -7.64 -4.11
CA GLY A 260 -3.10 -7.44 -3.19
C GLY A 260 -3.20 -8.37 -1.99
N VAL A 261 -2.11 -9.04 -1.61
CA VAL A 261 -2.03 -9.78 -0.35
C VAL A 261 -0.71 -9.41 0.30
N SER A 262 -0.79 -8.59 1.35
CA SER A 262 0.38 -8.15 2.10
C SER A 262 0.09 -8.16 3.59
N LEU A 263 1.12 -8.49 4.38
CA LEU A 263 1.13 -8.32 5.83
C LEU A 263 1.99 -7.13 6.25
N ASP A 264 2.48 -6.37 5.27
CA ASP A 264 3.14 -5.10 5.49
C ASP A 264 2.22 -4.18 6.29
N GLU A 265 2.78 -3.58 7.33
CA GLU A 265 2.10 -2.67 8.23
C GLU A 265 1.51 -1.48 7.48
N GLY A 266 2.14 -1.02 6.39
CA GLY A 266 1.73 0.13 5.61
C GLY A 266 0.31 0.03 5.08
N VAL A 267 -0.16 -1.18 4.76
CA VAL A 267 -1.57 -1.44 4.39
C VAL A 267 -2.52 -0.99 5.49
N CYS A 268 -2.16 -1.25 6.75
CA CYS A 268 -2.92 -0.84 7.92
C CYS A 268 -2.69 0.65 8.23
N GLY A 269 -1.48 1.14 7.97
CA GLY A 269 -1.02 2.50 8.25
C GLY A 269 -1.83 3.58 7.53
N ARG A 270 -2.37 3.27 6.34
CA ARG A 270 -3.29 4.17 5.62
C ARG A 270 -4.38 4.76 6.53
N CYS A 271 -4.97 3.95 7.41
CA CYS A 271 -6.05 4.37 8.31
C CYS A 271 -5.65 4.40 9.79
N HIS A 272 -4.63 3.63 10.19
CA HIS A 272 -4.20 3.47 11.58
C HIS A 272 -2.91 4.23 11.89
N GLU A 273 -2.70 5.35 11.23
CA GLU A 273 -1.54 6.22 11.41
C GLU A 273 -1.88 7.69 11.09
N GLU A 274 -2.69 8.31 11.97
CA GLU A 274 -3.22 9.67 11.77
C GLU A 274 -3.16 10.50 13.07
N GLU A 275 -2.03 11.17 13.33
CA GLU A 275 -1.88 11.95 14.57
C GLU A 275 -2.86 13.13 14.69
N PRO A 276 -3.38 13.43 15.91
CA PRO A 276 -3.04 12.81 17.19
C PRO A 276 -3.84 11.53 17.51
N TYR A 277 -4.71 11.09 16.62
CA TYR A 277 -5.63 9.97 16.82
C TYR A 277 -5.12 8.69 16.14
N HIS A 278 -5.86 7.59 16.26
CA HIS A 278 -5.60 6.35 15.48
C HIS A 278 -4.16 5.80 15.40
N ARG A 279 -3.28 6.02 16.39
CA ARG A 279 -1.81 5.78 16.32
C ARG A 279 -1.32 4.33 16.44
N ARG A 280 -2.13 3.33 16.08
CA ARG A 280 -1.75 1.92 16.28
C ARG A 280 -0.55 1.51 15.42
N ASN A 281 -0.45 2.02 14.20
CA ASN A 281 0.67 1.73 13.33
C ASN A 281 1.96 2.38 13.85
N ILE A 282 1.90 3.67 14.26
CA ILE A 282 3.02 4.35 14.93
C ILE A 282 3.54 3.52 16.12
N GLN A 283 2.63 3.05 16.97
CA GLN A 283 2.98 2.20 18.12
C GLN A 283 3.68 0.90 17.69
N TRP A 284 3.28 0.30 16.57
CA TRP A 284 3.95 -0.88 16.03
C TRP A 284 5.34 -0.54 15.47
N LYS A 285 5.45 0.53 14.67
CA LYS A 285 6.71 1.02 14.05
C LYS A 285 7.77 1.37 15.10
N GLU A 286 7.35 1.99 16.20
CA GLU A 286 8.22 2.33 17.33
C GLU A 286 8.51 1.14 18.26
N SER A 287 7.78 0.03 18.11
CA SER A 287 7.98 -1.14 18.96
C SER A 287 9.19 -1.97 18.53
N ALA A 288 9.71 -2.75 19.48
CA ALA A 288 10.77 -3.72 19.20
C ALA A 288 10.35 -4.83 18.19
N HIS A 289 9.05 -5.00 17.92
CA HIS A 289 8.59 -5.96 16.90
C HIS A 289 8.97 -5.53 15.49
N ASN A 290 8.95 -4.23 15.21
CA ASN A 290 9.40 -3.67 13.93
C ASN A 290 10.94 -3.64 13.85
N LEU A 291 11.60 -3.23 14.94
CA LEU A 291 13.06 -3.15 15.02
C LEU A 291 13.76 -4.54 15.03
N GLY A 292 12.98 -5.62 15.16
CA GLY A 292 13.43 -6.99 15.35
C GLY A 292 14.19 -7.64 14.18
N GLY A 293 14.28 -6.98 13.01
CA GLY A 293 15.18 -7.41 11.92
C GLY A 293 16.67 -7.44 12.28
N SER A 294 17.06 -6.90 13.45
CA SER A 294 18.45 -6.85 13.92
C SER A 294 18.73 -7.63 15.22
N PHE A 295 17.75 -8.38 15.77
CA PHE A 295 17.99 -9.27 16.91
C PHE A 295 17.85 -10.75 16.52
N ALA A 296 19.00 -11.31 16.10
CA ALA A 296 19.42 -12.73 16.12
C ALA A 296 19.98 -13.26 14.78
N ARG A 297 21.12 -12.72 14.34
CA ARG A 297 22.16 -13.61 13.79
C ARG A 297 22.97 -14.10 14.98
N GLY A 298 22.80 -15.38 15.30
CA GLY A 298 23.28 -16.00 16.53
C GLY A 298 24.77 -15.80 16.80
N VAL A 299 25.09 -15.75 18.10
CA VAL A 299 26.38 -16.17 18.65
C VAL A 299 26.70 -17.61 18.26
#